data_AF-A0A960KE74-F1
#
_entry.id   AF-A0A960KE74-F1
#
_cell.length_a   1.000
_cell.length_b   1.000
_cell.length_c   1.000
_cell.angle_alpha   90.00
_cell.angle_beta   90.00
_cell.angle_gamma   90.00
#
_symmetry.space_group_name_H-M   'P 1'
#
loop_
_entity.id
_entity.type
_entity.pdbx_description
1 polymer ?
#
loop_
_entity_poly.entity_id
_entity_poly.type
_entity_poly.pdbx_seq_one_letter_code
_entity_poly.pdbx_strand_id
1 'polypeptide(L)'
;ALAQLVGGKHNVLLLDEPTNNLDPGSRTAVADSLSNWGGTLIVVSHDAEFVEALDPDRALLMPEGTVDHWHDSFLELVTLA
;
A
#
# COMPACT_ATOMS: atom_id res chain seq x y z
N ALA A 1 -7.97 3.80 14.00
CA ALA A 1 -8.81 3.45 12.84
C ALA A 1 -8.25 2.26 12.08
N LEU A 2 -7.01 2.33 11.57
CA LEU A 2 -6.34 1.24 10.84
C LEU A 2 -6.37 -0.12 11.57
N ALA A 3 -6.08 -0.14 12.87
CA ALA A 3 -6.14 -1.35 13.69
C ALA A 3 -7.53 -2.04 13.73
N GLN A 4 -8.63 -1.29 13.59
CA GLN A 4 -9.97 -1.88 13.53
C GLN A 4 -10.32 -2.44 12.14
N LEU A 5 -9.76 -1.83 11.09
CA LEU A 5 -9.92 -2.31 9.72
C LEU A 5 -9.17 -3.62 9.50
N VAL A 6 -7.92 -3.67 9.96
CA VAL A 6 -7.08 -4.89 9.94
C VAL A 6 -7.61 -5.95 10.91
N GLY A 7 -8.20 -5.56 12.04
CA GLY A 7 -8.76 -6.53 13.01
C GLY A 7 -10.14 -7.12 12.65
N GLY A 8 -10.81 -6.62 11.61
CA GLY A 8 -12.14 -7.07 11.19
C GLY A 8 -12.13 -8.11 10.07
N LYS A 9 -13.27 -8.79 9.85
CA LYS A 9 -13.45 -9.73 8.71
C LYS A 9 -13.75 -8.99 7.40
N HIS A 10 -12.84 -8.13 6.97
CA HIS A 10 -12.96 -7.43 5.69
C HIS A 10 -12.26 -8.25 4.60
N ASN A 11 -12.85 -8.34 3.41
CA ASN A 11 -12.22 -9.03 2.28
C ASN A 11 -11.36 -8.08 1.44
N VAL A 12 -11.60 -6.77 1.55
CA VAL A 12 -10.92 -5.71 0.81
C VAL A 12 -10.62 -4.55 1.75
N LEU A 13 -9.39 -4.04 1.71
CA LEU A 13 -8.97 -2.82 2.37
C LEU A 13 -8.54 -1.80 1.31
N LEU A 14 -9.07 -0.58 1.39
CA LEU A 14 -8.65 0.56 0.59
C LEU A 14 -8.03 1.59 1.53
N LEU A 15 -6.75 1.90 1.33
CA LEU A 15 -5.98 2.80 2.16
C LEU A 15 -5.46 3.96 1.32
N ASP A 16 -5.77 5.17 1.75
CA ASP A 16 -5.27 6.40 1.14
C ASP A 16 -4.24 7.02 2.09
N GLU A 17 -2.99 7.09 1.66
CA GLU A 17 -1.84 7.61 2.41
C GLU A 17 -1.70 7.04 3.85
N PRO A 18 -1.61 5.71 4.02
CA PRO A 18 -1.64 5.07 5.34
C PRO A 18 -0.41 5.36 6.21
N THR A 19 0.70 5.80 5.62
CA THR A 19 1.95 6.14 6.33
C THR A 19 1.94 7.55 6.92
N ASN A 20 0.94 8.38 6.55
CA ASN A 20 0.86 9.75 7.02
C ASN A 20 0.64 9.79 8.55
N ASN A 21 1.37 10.67 9.24
CA ASN A 21 1.39 10.77 10.71
C ASN A 21 1.90 9.53 11.46
N LEU A 22 2.51 8.54 10.79
CA LEU A 22 3.20 7.43 11.46
C LEU A 22 4.68 7.75 11.64
N ASP A 23 5.20 7.45 12.84
CA ASP A 23 6.64 7.39 13.08
C ASP A 23 7.27 6.19 12.33
N PRO A 24 8.59 6.20 12.08
CA PRO A 24 9.25 5.15 11.29
C PRO A 24 9.01 3.73 11.81
N GLY A 25 8.98 3.53 13.13
CA GLY A 25 8.73 2.21 13.71
C GLY A 25 7.30 1.73 13.48
N SER A 26 6.34 2.64 13.60
CA SER A 26 4.93 2.35 13.29
C SER A 26 4.71 2.05 11.80
N ARG A 27 5.45 2.68 10.88
CA ARG A 27 5.37 2.37 9.44
C ARG A 27 5.79 0.94 9.14
N THR A 28 6.93 0.51 9.68
CA THR A 28 7.41 -0.87 9.52
C THR A 28 6.39 -1.86 10.07
N ALA A 29 5.88 -1.62 11.29
CA ALA A 29 4.87 -2.50 11.89
C ALA A 29 3.57 -2.58 11.07
N VAL A 30 3.15 -1.47 10.46
CA VAL A 30 1.97 -1.43 9.57
C VAL A 30 2.26 -2.15 8.25
N ALA A 31 3.42 -1.93 7.63
CA ALA A 31 3.83 -2.62 6.40
C ALA A 31 3.85 -4.13 6.63
N ASP A 32 4.48 -4.60 7.70
CA ASP A 32 4.53 -6.02 8.08
C ASP A 32 3.13 -6.61 8.31
N SER A 33 2.22 -5.84 8.94
CA SER A 33 0.87 -6.31 9.16
C SER A 33 0.05 -6.38 7.87
N LEU A 34 0.29 -5.48 6.92
CA LEU A 34 -0.45 -5.39 5.67
C LEU A 34 0.08 -6.35 4.60
N SER A 35 1.38 -6.62 4.55
CA SER A 35 1.97 -7.62 3.66
C SER A 35 1.49 -9.04 3.97
N ASN A 36 1.13 -9.30 5.24
CA ASN A 36 0.53 -10.56 5.67
C ASN A 36 -1.01 -10.58 5.62
N TRP A 37 -1.63 -9.54 5.04
CA TRP A 37 -3.09 -9.47 4.94
C TRP A 37 -3.62 -10.50 3.93
N GLY A 38 -4.47 -11.43 4.40
CA GLY A 38 -5.01 -12.50 3.57
C GLY A 38 -6.15 -12.10 2.61
N GLY A 39 -6.48 -10.81 2.52
CA GLY A 39 -7.51 -10.27 1.62
C GLY A 39 -6.91 -9.38 0.53
N THR A 40 -7.76 -8.68 -0.21
CA THR A 40 -7.28 -7.70 -1.19
C THR A 40 -6.92 -6.39 -0.50
N LEU A 41 -5.76 -5.84 -0.86
CA LEU A 41 -5.29 -4.54 -0.40
C LEU A 41 -5.15 -3.61 -1.61
N ILE A 42 -5.73 -2.41 -1.52
CA ILE A 42 -5.52 -1.32 -2.48
C ILE A 42 -4.96 -0.15 -1.70
N VAL A 43 -3.78 0.33 -2.10
CA VAL A 43 -3.06 1.41 -1.41
C VAL A 43 -2.77 2.53 -2.37
N VAL A 44 -2.95 3.77 -1.90
CA VAL A 44 -2.38 4.98 -2.49
C VAL A 44 -1.31 5.49 -1.51
N SER A 45 -0.08 5.68 -2.00
CA SER A 45 1.07 6.10 -1.20
C SER A 45 2.11 6.75 -2.09
N HIS A 46 2.77 7.79 -1.58
CA HIS A 46 4.01 8.37 -2.16
C HIS A 46 5.29 7.88 -1.45
N ASP A 47 5.16 7.02 -0.43
CA ASP A 47 6.28 6.41 0.28
C ASP A 47 6.73 5.13 -0.44
N ALA A 48 7.86 5.20 -1.15
CA ALA A 48 8.38 4.09 -1.95
C ALA A 48 8.89 2.93 -1.11
N GLU A 49 9.53 3.18 0.04
CA GLU A 49 10.00 2.11 0.94
C GLU A 49 8.79 1.32 1.49
N PHE A 50 7.70 2.03 1.80
CA PHE A 50 6.46 1.38 2.23
C PHE A 50 5.82 0.55 1.10
N VAL A 51 5.75 1.06 -0.12
CA VAL A 51 5.17 0.33 -1.26
C VAL A 51 6.01 -0.89 -1.60
N GLU A 52 7.33 -0.78 -1.61
CA GLU A 52 8.24 -1.90 -1.82
C GLU A 52 8.04 -2.99 -0.75
N ALA A 53 7.90 -2.61 0.52
CA ALA A 53 7.66 -3.55 1.61
C ALA A 53 6.32 -4.31 1.52
N LEU A 54 5.34 -3.78 0.78
CA LEU A 54 4.04 -4.43 0.57
C LEU A 54 4.07 -5.50 -0.53
N ASP A 55 5.13 -5.58 -1.35
CA ASP A 55 5.27 -6.51 -2.47
C ASP A 55 3.99 -6.61 -3.35
N PRO A 56 3.57 -5.50 -3.99
CA PRO A 56 2.30 -5.45 -4.70
C PRO A 56 2.28 -6.31 -5.96
N ASP A 57 1.13 -6.92 -6.26
CA ASP A 57 0.95 -7.73 -7.48
C ASP A 57 0.68 -6.89 -8.74
N ARG A 58 0.10 -5.69 -8.57
CA ARG A 58 -0.46 -4.87 -9.65
C ARG A 58 -0.32 -3.38 -9.37
N ALA A 59 -0.25 -2.59 -10.43
CA ALA A 59 -0.30 -1.12 -10.39
C ALA A 59 -1.56 -0.59 -11.11
N LEU A 60 -2.20 0.44 -10.55
CA LEU A 60 -3.25 1.21 -11.20
C LEU A 60 -2.68 2.58 -11.60
N LEU A 61 -2.51 2.78 -12.91
CA LEU A 61 -1.96 3.99 -13.51
C LEU A 61 -3.09 4.99 -13.80
N MET A 62 -2.93 6.21 -13.27
CA MET A 62 -3.88 7.32 -13.37
C MET A 62 -3.25 8.48 -14.16
N PRO A 63 -4.05 9.29 -14.89
CA PRO A 63 -5.52 9.31 -14.91
C PRO A 63 -6.19 8.29 -15.86
N GLU A 64 -5.42 7.53 -16.64
CA GLU A 64 -5.95 6.65 -17.69
C GLU A 64 -6.75 5.46 -17.13
N GLY A 65 -6.58 5.14 -15.85
CA GLY A 65 -7.26 4.02 -15.19
C GLY A 65 -6.75 2.65 -15.67
N THR A 66 -5.50 2.59 -16.12
CA THR A 66 -4.88 1.37 -16.67
C THR A 66 -4.36 0.51 -15.54
N VAL A 67 -4.72 -0.78 -15.51
CA VAL A 67 -4.16 -1.74 -14.55
C VAL A 67 -3.12 -2.60 -15.24
N ASP A 68 -1.93 -2.69 -14.65
CA ASP A 68 -0.86 -3.58 -15.11
C ASP A 68 -0.32 -4.44 -13.96
N HIS A 69 0.46 -5.46 -14.30
CA HIS A 69 1.26 -6.21 -13.32
C HIS A 69 2.37 -5.33 -12.77
N TRP A 70 2.68 -5.51 -11.48
CA TRP A 70 3.72 -4.71 -10.84
C TRP A 70 5.10 -4.98 -11.46
N HIS A 71 5.88 -3.91 -11.57
CA HIS A 71 7.28 -3.90 -11.97
C HIS A 71 8.01 -2.89 -11.10
N ASP A 72 9.22 -3.21 -10.63
CA ASP A 72 10.01 -2.34 -9.74
C ASP A 72 10.30 -0.96 -10.34
N SER A 73 10.25 -0.83 -11.67
CA SER A 73 10.33 0.46 -12.36
C SER A 73 9.21 1.44 -11.95
N PHE A 74 8.08 0.95 -11.43
CA PHE A 74 7.01 1.81 -10.93
C PHE A 74 7.34 2.49 -9.60
N LEU A 75 8.36 2.04 -8.86
CA LEU A 75 8.84 2.75 -7.67
C LEU A 75 9.31 4.17 -8.01
N GLU A 76 9.89 4.38 -9.20
CA GLU A 76 10.25 5.72 -9.68
C GLU A 76 9.01 6.62 -9.79
N LEU A 77 7.89 6.09 -10.29
CA LEU A 77 6.63 6.83 -10.38
C LEU A 77 6.03 7.16 -9.01
N VAL A 78 6.15 6.23 -8.05
CA VAL A 78 5.71 6.45 -6.66
C VAL A 78 6.44 7.63 -6.03
N THR A 79 7.76 7.74 -6.25
CA THR A 79 8.57 8.86 -5.70
C THR A 79 8.35 10.20 -6.37
N LEU A 80 7.76 10.22 -7.57
CA LEU A 80 7.54 11.44 -8.36
C LEU A 80 6.18 12.10 -8.09
N ALA A 81 5.26 11.38 -7.46
CA ALA A 81 3.91 11.84 -7.11
C ALA A 81 3.90 12.62 -5.79
#